data_AF-A0A534ZFI3-F1
#
_entry.id   AF-A0A534ZFI3-F1
#
_cell.length_a   1.000
_cell.length_b   1.000
_cell.length_c   1.000
_cell.angle_alpha   90.00
_cell.angle_beta   90.00
_cell.angle_gamma   90.00
#
_symmetry.space_group_name_H-M   'P 1'
#
loop_
_entity.id
_entity.type
_entity.pdbx_description
1 polymer ?
#
loop_
_entity_poly.entity_id
_entity_poly.type
_entity_poly.pdbx_seq_one_letter_code
_entity_poly.pdbx_strand_id
1 'polypeptide(L)'
;MNGYIAMRGVNGSTMTALVINVIQLTTLVLFSCLAIYYRLNNPEHATGWAFSGGWDVVMPHSLTGVLIQSTIAILILVGFESCTAFAAETKDPKKNIPRAVILSLVIQGLFAYMFEYFAAGYMVSEKLAGTDASGAAVTGMAAAAASSAPIGDMAILVGNSVLGGIGFGLMVSIAVTVGLAILGTTLSCLNTAVRVSYAMAQDKEMPELLGAMHGRFATPHRAIWVLVVVSTLIAWVGVYSVVGLTGITLASNFGTFVLYG
;
A
#
# COMPACT_ATOMS: atom_id res chain seq x y z
N MET A 1 6.34 -15.77 11.68
CA MET A 1 7.65 -15.53 11.05
C MET A 1 8.14 -14.08 11.21
N ASN A 2 7.27 -13.06 11.06
CA ASN A 2 7.65 -11.64 11.18
C ASN A 2 8.16 -11.23 12.57
N GLY A 3 7.60 -11.79 13.66
CA GLY A 3 8.05 -11.47 15.02
C GLY A 3 9.49 -11.88 15.34
N TYR A 4 10.04 -12.90 14.68
CA TYR A 4 11.40 -13.37 14.95
C TYR A 4 12.46 -12.50 14.24
N ILE A 5 12.12 -11.91 13.09
CA ILE A 5 13.01 -11.02 12.33
C ILE A 5 13.11 -9.65 13.02
N ALA A 6 12.02 -9.16 13.62
CA ALA A 6 12.03 -7.94 14.44
C ALA A 6 12.96 -8.03 15.68
N MET A 7 13.30 -9.25 16.14
CA MET A 7 14.15 -9.47 17.32
C MET A 7 15.66 -9.37 17.06
N ARG A 8 16.13 -9.33 15.80
CA ARG A 8 17.58 -9.46 15.49
C ARG A 8 18.33 -8.16 15.18
N GLY A 9 17.72 -7.00 15.42
CA GLY A 9 18.41 -5.71 15.42
C GLY A 9 17.85 -4.70 14.41
N VAL A 10 17.71 -3.46 14.88
CA VAL A 10 17.08 -2.34 14.15
C VAL A 10 17.78 -2.04 12.82
N ASN A 11 19.12 -2.10 12.78
CA ASN A 11 19.89 -1.83 11.56
C ASN A 11 19.62 -2.84 10.44
N GLY A 12 19.33 -4.11 10.78
CA GLY A 12 18.99 -5.14 9.79
C GLY A 12 17.60 -4.90 9.20
N SER A 13 16.62 -4.59 10.05
CA SER A 13 15.23 -4.37 9.62
C SER A 13 15.08 -3.13 8.72
N THR A 14 15.80 -2.04 9.02
CA THR A 14 15.77 -0.83 8.19
C THR A 14 16.38 -1.07 6.82
N MET A 15 17.48 -1.82 6.75
CA MET A 15 18.09 -2.15 5.46
C MET A 15 17.23 -3.08 4.62
N THR A 16 16.63 -4.10 5.22
CA THR A 16 15.69 -4.98 4.52
C THR A 16 14.46 -4.21 4.03
N ALA A 17 13.90 -3.32 4.85
CA ALA A 17 12.77 -2.47 4.45
C ALA A 17 13.13 -1.54 3.27
N LEU A 18 14.33 -0.95 3.28
CA LEU A 18 14.81 -0.12 2.17
C LEU A 18 14.91 -0.92 0.87
N VAL A 19 15.55 -2.10 0.91
CA VAL A 19 15.68 -2.96 -0.28
C VAL A 19 14.32 -3.35 -0.84
N ILE A 20 13.38 -3.71 0.04
CA ILE A 20 12.01 -4.06 -0.35
C ILE A 20 11.31 -2.87 -1.03
N ASN A 21 11.43 -1.66 -0.46
CA ASN A 21 10.82 -0.45 -1.03
C ASN A 21 11.40 -0.11 -2.42
N VAL A 22 12.72 -0.27 -2.61
CA VAL A 22 13.35 -0.03 -3.91
C VAL A 22 12.86 -1.03 -4.96
N ILE A 23 12.75 -2.31 -4.59
CA ILE A 23 12.22 -3.35 -5.48
C ILE A 23 10.77 -3.00 -5.86
N GLN A 24 9.94 -2.63 -4.88
CA GLN A 24 8.54 -2.31 -5.09
C GLN A 24 8.36 -1.09 -6.02
N LEU A 25 9.08 0.00 -5.77
CA LEU A 25 9.05 1.19 -6.64
C LEU A 25 9.50 0.85 -8.07
N THR A 26 10.52 0.01 -8.21
CA THR A 26 11.00 -0.43 -9.52
C THR A 26 9.93 -1.24 -10.25
N THR A 27 9.27 -2.18 -9.58
CA THR A 27 8.20 -2.99 -10.16
C THR A 27 6.99 -2.14 -10.58
N LEU A 28 6.60 -1.17 -9.75
CA LEU A 28 5.52 -0.24 -10.08
C LEU A 28 5.84 0.58 -11.33
N VAL A 29 7.03 1.18 -11.40
CA VAL A 29 7.45 1.96 -12.57
C VAL A 29 7.48 1.09 -13.83
N LEU A 30 7.99 -0.14 -13.73
CA LEU A 30 8.04 -1.08 -14.85
C LEU A 30 6.62 -1.44 -15.33
N PHE A 31 5.72 -1.79 -14.42
CA PHE A 31 4.32 -2.08 -14.74
C PHE A 31 3.63 -0.88 -15.38
N SER A 32 3.76 0.32 -14.80
CA SER A 32 3.21 1.56 -15.33
C SER A 32 3.69 1.84 -16.76
N CYS A 33 4.98 1.66 -17.04
CA CYS A 33 5.52 1.80 -18.40
C CYS A 33 4.93 0.78 -19.38
N LEU A 34 4.77 -0.48 -18.96
CA LEU A 34 4.15 -1.53 -19.77
C LEU A 34 2.67 -1.26 -20.05
N ALA A 35 1.93 -0.72 -19.06
CA ALA A 35 0.52 -0.37 -19.21
C ALA A 35 0.32 0.76 -20.24
N ILE A 36 1.18 1.79 -20.21
CA ILE A 36 1.18 2.86 -21.22
C ILE A 36 1.53 2.28 -22.60
N TYR A 37 2.53 1.40 -22.68
CA TYR A 37 2.91 0.75 -23.94
C TYR A 37 1.79 -0.13 -24.51
N TYR A 38 1.04 -0.86 -23.67
CA TYR A 38 -0.12 -1.64 -24.08
C TYR A 38 -1.18 -0.76 -24.77
N ARG A 39 -1.48 0.41 -24.19
CA ARG A 39 -2.44 1.36 -24.78
C ARG A 39 -1.97 1.89 -26.14
N LEU A 40 -0.68 2.21 -26.27
CA LEU A 40 -0.13 2.80 -27.50
C LEU A 40 -0.07 1.80 -28.66
N ASN A 41 0.27 0.54 -28.39
CA ASN A 41 0.36 -0.49 -29.43
C ASN A 41 -0.99 -1.14 -29.74
N ASN A 42 -1.94 -1.06 -28.81
CA ASN A 42 -3.28 -1.64 -28.91
C ASN A 42 -3.29 -3.05 -29.53
N PRO A 43 -2.52 -4.01 -29.00
CA PRO A 43 -2.37 -5.34 -29.61
C PRO A 43 -3.70 -6.10 -29.71
N GLU A 44 -4.63 -5.84 -28.79
CA GLU A 44 -5.95 -6.46 -28.70
C GLU A 44 -7.03 -5.78 -29.56
N HIS A 45 -6.66 -4.72 -30.31
CA HIS A 45 -7.59 -3.89 -31.08
C HIS A 45 -8.81 -3.45 -30.25
N ALA A 46 -8.59 -3.03 -29.00
CA ALA A 46 -9.67 -2.57 -28.14
C ALA A 46 -10.30 -1.30 -28.72
N THR A 47 -11.62 -1.35 -28.89
CA THR A 47 -12.45 -0.27 -29.43
C THR A 47 -13.06 0.60 -28.33
N GLY A 48 -13.26 0.03 -27.13
CA GLY A 48 -13.77 0.71 -25.95
C GLY A 48 -12.68 0.88 -24.88
N TRP A 49 -12.44 2.12 -24.49
CA TRP A 49 -11.51 2.48 -23.41
C TRP A 49 -12.23 3.22 -22.31
N ALA A 50 -11.87 2.97 -21.04
CA ALA A 50 -12.52 3.63 -19.91
C ALA A 50 -12.33 5.14 -19.92
N PHE A 51 -11.16 5.59 -20.40
CA PHE A 51 -10.86 6.99 -20.64
C PHE A 51 -10.43 7.19 -22.10
N SER A 52 -10.95 8.25 -22.70
CA SER A 52 -10.77 8.58 -24.12
C SER A 52 -9.35 9.06 -24.44
N GLY A 53 -8.65 9.66 -23.48
CA GLY A 53 -7.27 10.11 -23.60
C GLY A 53 -6.59 10.31 -22.24
N GLY A 54 -5.30 10.62 -22.23
CA GLY A 54 -4.53 10.79 -20.98
C GLY A 54 -5.01 11.97 -20.13
N TRP A 55 -5.53 13.02 -20.77
CA TRP A 55 -6.10 14.17 -20.06
C TRP A 55 -7.44 13.83 -19.39
N ASP A 56 -8.19 12.90 -19.97
CA ASP A 56 -9.47 12.41 -19.45
C ASP A 56 -9.25 11.61 -18.15
N VAL A 57 -8.13 10.88 -18.03
CA VAL A 57 -7.76 10.14 -16.79
C VAL A 57 -7.57 11.07 -15.58
N VAL A 58 -7.03 12.27 -15.81
CA VAL A 58 -6.68 13.23 -14.74
C VAL A 58 -7.82 14.22 -14.48
N MET A 59 -8.79 14.32 -15.39
CA MET A 59 -9.93 15.24 -15.24
C MET A 59 -10.93 14.73 -14.19
N PRO A 60 -11.45 15.62 -13.33
CA PRO A 60 -12.48 15.24 -12.37
C PRO A 60 -13.82 15.03 -13.08
N HIS A 61 -14.29 13.78 -13.10
CA HIS A 61 -15.58 13.43 -13.72
C HIS A 61 -16.79 13.68 -12.81
N SER A 62 -16.62 13.61 -11.48
CA SER A 62 -17.69 13.89 -10.53
C SER A 62 -17.14 14.38 -9.19
N LEU A 63 -17.81 15.37 -8.59
CA LEU A 63 -17.40 15.91 -7.28
C LEU A 63 -17.49 14.83 -6.20
N THR A 64 -18.55 14.02 -6.20
CA THR A 64 -18.73 12.91 -5.26
C THR A 64 -17.64 11.84 -5.42
N GLY A 65 -17.27 11.50 -6.66
CA GLY A 65 -16.18 10.56 -6.94
C GLY A 65 -14.82 11.07 -6.46
N VAL A 66 -14.53 12.35 -6.67
CA VAL A 66 -13.31 12.99 -6.16
C VAL A 66 -13.24 12.95 -4.63
N LEU A 67 -14.36 13.17 -3.93
CA LEU A 67 -14.42 13.11 -2.47
C LEU A 67 -14.24 11.67 -1.93
N ILE A 68 -14.81 10.68 -2.60
CA ILE A 68 -14.62 9.27 -2.23
C ILE A 68 -13.18 8.83 -2.50
N GLN A 69 -12.62 9.20 -3.65
CA GLN A 69 -11.24 8.85 -4.01
C GLN A 69 -10.22 9.55 -3.11
N SER A 70 -10.43 10.82 -2.73
CA SER A 70 -9.52 11.52 -1.82
C SER A 70 -9.45 10.85 -0.45
N THR A 71 -10.58 10.35 0.03
CA THR A 71 -10.68 9.58 1.28
C THR A 71 -9.92 8.26 1.22
N ILE A 72 -9.83 7.62 0.05
CA ILE A 72 -9.03 6.40 -0.12
C ILE A 72 -7.54 6.75 -0.34
N ALA A 73 -7.26 7.82 -1.09
CA ALA A 73 -5.91 8.25 -1.41
C ALA A 73 -5.10 8.67 -0.18
N ILE A 74 -5.74 9.30 0.83
CA ILE A 74 -5.05 9.68 2.07
C ILE A 74 -4.48 8.46 2.81
N LEU A 75 -5.16 7.29 2.76
CA LEU A 75 -4.67 6.05 3.40
C LEU A 75 -3.32 5.58 2.86
N ILE A 76 -2.99 5.93 1.62
CA ILE A 76 -1.70 5.58 0.99
C ILE A 76 -0.58 6.49 1.53
N LEU A 77 -0.94 7.68 2.01
CA LEU A 77 0.00 8.66 2.55
C LEU A 77 0.14 8.55 4.06
N VAL A 78 -0.85 8.01 4.78
CA VAL A 78 -0.75 7.75 6.23
C VAL A 78 0.43 6.80 6.48
N GLY A 79 1.46 7.32 7.16
CA GLY A 79 2.69 6.58 7.41
C GLY A 79 3.94 7.46 7.51
N PHE A 80 3.91 8.67 6.97
CA PHE A 80 5.03 9.63 7.04
C PHE A 80 5.44 9.99 8.48
N GLU A 81 4.51 9.94 9.42
CA GLU A 81 4.73 10.19 10.86
C GLU A 81 5.71 9.20 11.47
N SER A 82 5.76 7.98 10.93
CA SER A 82 6.65 6.91 11.39
C SER A 82 8.13 7.31 11.34
N CYS A 83 8.51 8.24 10.45
CA CYS A 83 9.88 8.75 10.37
C CYS A 83 10.32 9.47 11.65
N THR A 84 9.38 10.04 12.41
CA THR A 84 9.67 10.75 13.67
C THR A 84 10.04 9.80 14.81
N ALA A 85 9.53 8.57 14.81
CA ALA A 85 9.89 7.57 15.81
C ALA A 85 11.38 7.16 15.73
N PHE A 86 12.02 7.36 14.57
CA PHE A 86 13.45 7.14 14.37
C PHE A 86 14.30 8.40 14.58
N ALA A 87 13.71 9.46 15.15
CA ALA A 87 14.40 10.72 15.40
C ALA A 87 15.68 10.55 16.23
N ALA A 88 15.61 9.73 17.28
CA ALA A 88 16.72 9.49 18.19
C ALA A 88 17.93 8.77 17.54
N GLU A 89 17.71 8.08 16.42
CA GLU A 89 18.74 7.31 15.70
C GLU A 89 19.24 8.03 14.44
N THR A 90 18.64 9.18 14.11
CA THR A 90 18.96 9.95 12.91
C THR A 90 20.13 10.89 13.17
N LYS A 91 21.13 10.91 12.28
CA LYS A 91 22.16 11.95 12.29
C LYS A 91 21.50 13.30 12.00
N ASP A 92 21.74 14.33 12.81
CA ASP A 92 21.09 15.65 12.72
C ASP A 92 19.55 15.62 12.58
N PRO A 93 18.83 15.19 13.64
CA PRO A 93 17.37 15.04 13.63
C PRO A 93 16.62 16.30 13.16
N LYS A 94 17.07 17.47 13.62
CA LYS A 94 16.45 18.78 13.33
C LYS A 94 16.36 19.12 11.84
N LYS A 95 17.30 18.62 11.03
CA LYS A 95 17.35 18.92 9.58
C LYS A 95 16.88 17.74 8.74
N ASN A 96 17.19 16.51 9.16
CA ASN A 96 16.96 15.33 8.34
C ASN A 96 15.55 14.76 8.46
N ILE A 97 14.90 14.86 9.63
CA ILE A 97 13.52 14.38 9.79
C ILE A 97 12.53 15.17 8.92
N PRO A 98 12.52 16.53 8.94
CA PRO A 98 11.58 17.29 8.12
C PRO A 98 11.79 17.01 6.62
N ARG A 99 13.05 16.89 6.18
CA ARG A 99 13.37 16.56 4.79
C ARG A 99 12.94 15.14 4.43
N ALA A 100 13.12 14.17 5.31
CA ALA A 100 12.71 12.79 5.08
C ALA A 100 11.18 12.66 4.95
N VAL A 101 10.42 13.37 5.79
CA VAL A 101 8.95 13.41 5.72
C VAL A 101 8.47 14.02 4.41
N ILE A 102 9.05 15.15 3.99
CA ILE A 102 8.67 15.79 2.72
C ILE A 102 9.07 14.92 1.52
N LEU A 103 10.27 14.36 1.53
CA LEU A 103 10.75 13.49 0.44
C LEU A 103 9.92 12.21 0.33
N SER A 104 9.52 11.59 1.44
CA SER A 104 8.67 10.39 1.41
C SER A 104 7.29 10.70 0.84
N LEU A 105 6.67 11.81 1.25
CA LEU A 105 5.39 12.27 0.71
C LEU A 105 5.46 12.57 -0.79
N VAL A 106 6.52 13.24 -1.25
CA VAL A 106 6.68 13.58 -2.67
C VAL A 106 6.93 12.32 -3.50
N ILE A 107 7.86 11.46 -3.11
CA ILE A 107 8.20 10.26 -3.88
C ILE A 107 7.02 9.28 -3.89
N GLN A 108 6.40 9.00 -2.75
CA GLN A 108 5.31 8.03 -2.66
C GLN A 108 3.99 8.60 -3.21
N GLY A 109 3.63 9.82 -2.80
CA GLY A 109 2.34 10.42 -3.12
C GLY A 109 2.26 11.04 -4.50
N LEU A 110 3.31 11.75 -4.91
CA LEU A 110 3.30 12.46 -6.19
C LEU A 110 3.84 11.56 -7.31
N PHE A 111 4.96 10.88 -7.10
CA PHE A 111 5.57 10.09 -8.17
C PHE A 111 4.94 8.70 -8.28
N ALA A 112 4.92 7.89 -7.22
CA ALA A 112 4.42 6.52 -7.32
C ALA A 112 2.90 6.48 -7.54
N TYR A 113 2.12 7.19 -6.73
CA TYR A 113 0.65 7.14 -6.84
C TYR A 113 0.12 7.81 -8.12
N MET A 114 0.56 9.01 -8.47
CA MET A 114 0.04 9.71 -9.66
C MET A 114 0.43 8.99 -10.96
N PHE A 115 1.66 8.45 -11.03
CA PHE A 115 2.12 7.71 -12.20
C PHE A 115 1.36 6.40 -12.38
N GLU A 116 1.15 5.65 -11.28
CA GLU A 116 0.37 4.41 -11.31
C GLU A 116 -1.10 4.68 -11.61
N TYR A 117 -1.70 5.71 -11.01
CA TYR A 117 -3.09 6.10 -11.28
C TYR A 117 -3.28 6.44 -12.76
N PHE A 118 -2.35 7.22 -13.33
CA PHE A 118 -2.37 7.54 -14.75
C PHE A 118 -2.21 6.29 -15.61
N ALA A 119 -1.21 5.44 -15.33
CA ALA A 119 -0.91 4.27 -16.14
C ALA A 119 -2.04 3.22 -16.10
N ALA A 120 -2.55 2.92 -14.90
CA ALA A 120 -3.67 2.01 -14.71
C ALA A 120 -4.92 2.54 -15.41
N GLY A 121 -5.28 3.81 -15.17
CA GLY A 121 -6.43 4.45 -15.81
C GLY A 121 -6.32 4.48 -17.34
N TYR A 122 -5.16 4.86 -17.87
CA TYR A 122 -4.92 4.96 -19.31
C TYR A 122 -5.01 3.61 -20.04
N MET A 123 -4.75 2.51 -19.34
CA MET A 123 -4.79 1.15 -19.87
C MET A 123 -6.17 0.47 -19.74
N VAL A 124 -7.02 0.87 -18.78
CA VAL A 124 -8.31 0.21 -18.57
C VAL A 124 -9.15 0.28 -19.85
N SER A 125 -9.49 -0.89 -20.37
CA SER A 125 -10.25 -1.08 -21.61
C SER A 125 -11.37 -2.08 -21.41
N GLU A 126 -12.29 -2.13 -22.36
CA GLU A 126 -13.36 -3.13 -22.43
C GLU A 126 -12.82 -4.58 -22.42
N LYS A 127 -11.54 -4.78 -22.74
CA LYS A 127 -10.88 -6.10 -22.72
C LYS A 127 -10.50 -6.57 -21.32
N LEU A 128 -10.54 -5.69 -20.31
CA LEU A 128 -10.44 -6.14 -18.92
C LEU A 128 -11.77 -6.80 -18.54
N ALA A 129 -11.80 -8.13 -18.53
CA ALA A 129 -12.96 -8.92 -18.17
C ALA A 129 -12.86 -9.40 -16.71
N GLY A 130 -13.98 -9.34 -15.99
CA GLY A 130 -14.11 -9.79 -14.61
C GLY A 130 -15.48 -10.42 -14.39
N THR A 131 -15.68 -11.01 -13.21
CA THR A 131 -16.98 -11.55 -12.80
C THR A 131 -17.43 -10.81 -11.56
N ASP A 132 -18.62 -10.22 -11.61
CA ASP A 132 -19.21 -9.50 -10.47
C ASP A 132 -19.70 -10.49 -9.40
N ALA A 133 -20.01 -9.99 -8.19
CA ALA A 133 -20.49 -10.78 -7.05
C ALA A 133 -21.77 -11.60 -7.35
N SER A 134 -22.51 -11.22 -8.40
CA SER A 134 -23.71 -11.92 -8.90
C SER A 134 -23.42 -13.01 -9.95
N GLY A 135 -22.15 -13.25 -10.30
CA GLY A 135 -21.73 -14.20 -11.33
C GLY A 135 -21.84 -13.68 -12.77
N ALA A 136 -22.14 -12.39 -12.95
CA ALA A 136 -22.26 -11.77 -14.27
C ALA A 136 -20.88 -11.34 -14.81
N ALA A 137 -20.64 -11.56 -16.10
CA ALA A 137 -19.45 -11.06 -16.78
C ALA A 137 -19.53 -9.53 -16.90
N VAL A 138 -18.55 -8.85 -16.31
CA VAL A 138 -18.41 -7.39 -16.35
C VAL A 138 -17.10 -7.02 -17.04
N THR A 139 -17.05 -5.86 -17.67
CA THR A 139 -15.88 -5.39 -18.43
C THR A 139 -15.44 -3.99 -17.99
N GLY A 140 -14.17 -3.65 -18.26
CA GLY A 140 -13.59 -2.34 -17.98
C GLY A 140 -13.53 -2.00 -16.50
N MET A 141 -14.00 -0.80 -16.12
CA MET A 141 -13.96 -0.34 -14.73
C MET A 141 -14.82 -1.19 -13.77
N ALA A 142 -15.89 -1.82 -14.27
CA ALA A 142 -16.71 -2.71 -13.45
C ALA A 142 -15.97 -4.03 -13.12
N ALA A 143 -15.17 -4.53 -14.05
CA ALA A 143 -14.28 -5.67 -13.80
C ALA A 143 -13.19 -5.33 -12.79
N ALA A 144 -12.57 -4.15 -12.92
CA ALA A 144 -11.58 -3.68 -11.96
C ALA A 144 -12.18 -3.48 -10.55
N ALA A 145 -13.43 -3.04 -10.44
CA ALA A 145 -14.11 -2.87 -9.15
C ALA A 145 -14.50 -4.20 -8.48
N ALA A 146 -14.80 -5.24 -9.26
CA ALA A 146 -15.15 -6.56 -8.75
C ALA A 146 -13.93 -7.41 -8.36
N SER A 147 -12.74 -7.07 -8.87
CA SER A 147 -11.51 -7.82 -8.61
C SER A 147 -10.89 -7.49 -7.26
N SER A 148 -10.44 -8.51 -6.53
CA SER A 148 -9.63 -8.36 -5.32
C SER A 148 -8.18 -7.92 -5.61
N ALA A 149 -7.70 -8.09 -6.85
CA ALA A 149 -6.35 -7.72 -7.26
C ALA A 149 -6.35 -7.09 -8.68
N PRO A 150 -6.91 -5.89 -8.86
CA PRO A 150 -7.13 -5.30 -10.19
C PRO A 150 -5.84 -5.11 -10.99
N ILE A 151 -4.73 -4.73 -10.34
CA ILE A 151 -3.41 -4.60 -10.96
C ILE A 151 -2.89 -5.97 -11.45
N GLY A 152 -3.19 -7.05 -10.74
CA GLY A 152 -2.83 -8.41 -11.14
C GLY A 152 -3.54 -8.84 -12.42
N ASP A 153 -4.84 -8.55 -12.54
CA ASP A 153 -5.61 -8.86 -13.75
C ASP A 153 -5.13 -8.03 -14.95
N MET A 154 -4.82 -6.75 -14.72
CA MET A 154 -4.20 -5.89 -15.72
C MET A 154 -2.83 -6.42 -16.17
N ALA A 155 -2.02 -6.94 -15.25
CA ALA A 155 -0.74 -7.56 -15.54
C ALA A 155 -0.88 -8.84 -16.40
N ILE A 156 -1.91 -9.66 -16.16
CA ILE A 156 -2.21 -10.83 -17.00
C ILE A 156 -2.56 -10.37 -18.42
N LEU A 157 -3.45 -9.38 -18.54
CA LEU A 157 -3.87 -8.84 -19.83
C LEU A 157 -2.66 -8.33 -20.63
N VAL A 158 -1.85 -7.46 -20.02
CA VAL A 158 -0.65 -6.90 -20.64
C VAL A 158 0.34 -7.99 -21.03
N GLY A 159 0.66 -8.91 -20.12
CA GLY A 159 1.65 -9.95 -20.42
C GLY A 159 1.17 -10.97 -21.45
N ASN A 160 -0.14 -11.22 -21.57
CA ASN A 160 -0.67 -12.07 -22.62
C ASN A 160 -0.62 -11.38 -23.98
N SER A 161 -0.98 -10.11 -24.06
CA SER A 161 -1.11 -9.37 -25.31
C SER A 161 0.19 -8.74 -25.83
N VAL A 162 1.09 -8.32 -24.94
CA VAL A 162 2.33 -7.59 -25.28
C VAL A 162 3.55 -8.50 -25.25
N LEU A 163 3.58 -9.46 -24.31
CA LEU A 163 4.74 -10.32 -24.07
C LEU A 163 4.54 -11.76 -24.58
N GLY A 164 3.56 -11.99 -25.46
CA GLY A 164 3.39 -13.26 -26.15
C GLY A 164 2.90 -14.41 -25.28
N GLY A 165 1.98 -14.16 -24.34
CA GLY A 165 1.35 -15.20 -23.52
C GLY A 165 1.98 -15.47 -22.15
N ILE A 166 2.90 -14.61 -21.69
CA ILE A 166 3.57 -14.75 -20.38
C ILE A 166 2.79 -13.98 -19.28
N GLY A 167 1.49 -13.68 -19.49
CA GLY A 167 0.67 -12.91 -18.54
C GLY A 167 0.62 -13.51 -17.14
N PHE A 168 0.48 -14.83 -17.04
CA PHE A 168 0.52 -15.51 -15.75
C PHE A 168 1.88 -15.37 -15.05
N GLY A 169 2.99 -15.45 -15.81
CA GLY A 169 4.33 -15.27 -15.26
C GLY A 169 4.57 -13.86 -14.74
N LEU A 170 4.06 -12.84 -15.45
CA LEU A 170 4.14 -11.44 -15.04
C LEU A 170 3.28 -11.16 -13.81
N MET A 171 2.07 -11.73 -13.73
CA MET A 171 1.23 -11.64 -12.55
C MET A 171 1.90 -12.29 -11.32
N VAL A 172 2.49 -13.48 -11.47
CA VAL A 172 3.17 -14.16 -10.36
C VAL A 172 4.39 -13.35 -9.89
N SER A 173 5.19 -12.79 -10.80
CA SER A 173 6.35 -11.99 -10.40
C SER A 173 5.95 -10.72 -9.63
N ILE A 174 4.91 -10.01 -10.09
CA ILE A 174 4.35 -8.86 -9.37
C ILE A 174 3.77 -9.31 -8.03
N ALA A 175 2.99 -10.39 -7.98
CA ALA A 175 2.41 -10.90 -6.74
C ALA A 175 3.47 -11.26 -5.69
N VAL A 176 4.60 -11.85 -6.10
CA VAL A 176 5.73 -12.14 -5.20
C VAL A 176 6.35 -10.85 -4.66
N THR A 177 6.57 -9.84 -5.51
CA THR A 177 7.10 -8.54 -5.05
C THR A 177 6.16 -7.82 -4.10
N VAL A 178 4.85 -7.85 -4.35
CA VAL A 178 3.83 -7.28 -3.46
C VAL A 178 3.77 -8.05 -2.14
N GLY A 179 3.87 -9.38 -2.17
CA GLY A 179 3.96 -10.20 -0.96
C GLY A 179 5.17 -9.81 -0.09
N LEU A 180 6.34 -9.64 -0.70
CA LEU A 180 7.54 -9.16 -0.02
C LEU A 180 7.37 -7.74 0.52
N ALA A 181 6.72 -6.85 -0.24
CA ALA A 181 6.39 -5.49 0.17
C ALA A 181 5.53 -5.46 1.43
N ILE A 182 4.46 -6.26 1.48
CA ILE A 182 3.57 -6.34 2.65
C ILE A 182 4.36 -6.77 3.89
N LEU A 183 5.28 -7.73 3.77
CA LEU A 183 6.12 -8.16 4.88
C LEU A 183 7.06 -7.04 5.35
N GLY A 184 7.71 -6.33 4.42
CA GLY A 184 8.59 -5.21 4.73
C GLY A 184 7.87 -4.06 5.42
N THR A 185 6.71 -3.65 4.90
CA THR A 185 5.87 -2.61 5.49
C THR A 185 5.36 -3.01 6.87
N THR A 186 4.90 -4.26 7.04
CA THR A 186 4.45 -4.77 8.35
C THR A 186 5.57 -4.69 9.39
N LEU A 187 6.80 -5.08 9.02
CA LEU A 187 7.97 -4.97 9.89
C LEU A 187 8.27 -3.51 10.25
N SER A 188 8.21 -2.60 9.27
CA SER A 188 8.40 -1.16 9.50
C SER A 188 7.37 -0.59 10.47
N CYS A 189 6.08 -0.86 10.24
CA CYS A 189 4.99 -0.41 11.10
C CYS A 189 5.10 -0.97 12.52
N LEU A 190 5.47 -2.24 12.68
CA LEU A 190 5.70 -2.85 13.99
C LEU A 190 6.82 -2.15 14.76
N ASN A 191 7.92 -1.81 14.10
CA ASN A 191 9.04 -1.11 14.74
C ASN A 191 8.63 0.29 15.20
N THR A 192 7.86 1.02 14.39
CA THR A 192 7.33 2.34 14.78
C THR A 192 6.34 2.22 15.94
N ALA A 193 5.38 1.30 15.84
CA ALA A 193 4.34 1.12 16.86
C ALA A 193 4.94 0.77 18.22
N VAL A 194 5.96 -0.10 18.26
CA VAL A 194 6.69 -0.44 19.48
C VAL A 194 7.32 0.79 20.14
N ARG A 195 7.92 1.68 19.37
CA ARG A 195 8.57 2.91 19.89
C ARG A 195 7.53 3.89 20.44
N VAL A 196 6.43 4.06 19.73
CA VAL A 196 5.34 4.96 20.14
C VAL A 196 4.65 4.43 21.41
N SER A 197 4.30 3.15 21.45
CA SER A 197 3.69 2.53 22.64
C SER A 197 4.64 2.55 23.85
N TYR A 198 5.96 2.41 23.63
CA TYR A 198 6.94 2.54 24.72
C TYR A 198 7.01 3.96 25.27
N ALA A 199 7.05 4.99 24.41
CA ALA A 199 7.01 6.39 24.83
C ALA A 199 5.71 6.71 25.61
N MET A 200 4.56 6.25 25.12
CA MET A 200 3.26 6.43 25.80
C MET A 200 3.18 5.68 27.14
N ALA A 201 3.80 4.51 27.26
CA ALA A 201 3.89 3.79 28.53
C ALA A 201 4.80 4.51 29.54
N GLN A 202 5.83 5.23 29.07
CA GLN A 202 6.69 6.05 29.91
C GLN A 202 5.97 7.29 30.45
N ASP A 203 5.03 7.85 29.67
CA ASP A 203 4.15 8.97 30.06
C ASP A 203 2.94 8.52 30.91
N LYS A 204 2.85 7.23 31.28
CA LYS A 204 1.77 6.62 32.09
C LYS A 204 0.36 6.64 31.46
N GLU A 205 0.26 6.92 30.16
CA GLU A 205 -1.01 6.91 29.42
C GLU A 205 -1.46 5.50 28.98
N MET A 206 -0.58 4.49 29.10
CA MET A 206 -0.90 3.08 28.87
C MET A 206 -0.57 2.21 30.09
N PRO A 207 -1.28 1.09 30.33
CA PRO A 207 -1.07 0.23 31.50
C PRO A 207 0.37 -0.30 31.57
N GLU A 208 0.98 -0.25 32.77
CA GLU A 208 2.41 -0.57 33.04
C GLU A 208 2.87 -1.94 32.53
N LEU A 209 1.94 -2.88 32.29
CA LEU A 209 2.18 -4.18 31.67
C LEU A 209 2.75 -4.09 30.24
N LEU A 210 2.54 -2.96 29.53
CA LEU A 210 3.09 -2.67 28.19
C LEU A 210 4.48 -2.01 28.24
N GLY A 211 4.87 -1.44 29.38
CA GLY A 211 6.17 -0.76 29.58
C GLY A 211 7.31 -1.67 30.06
N ALA A 212 7.02 -2.93 30.43
CA ALA A 212 8.02 -3.87 30.93
C ALA A 212 8.98 -4.34 29.81
N MET A 213 10.16 -3.72 29.73
CA MET A 213 11.20 -4.07 28.76
C MET A 213 11.91 -5.39 29.09
N HIS A 214 12.16 -6.22 28.08
CA HIS A 214 12.97 -7.43 28.23
C HIS A 214 14.48 -7.08 28.22
N GLY A 215 15.21 -7.52 29.24
CA GLY A 215 16.55 -7.06 29.61
C GLY A 215 17.73 -7.38 28.68
N ARG A 216 17.51 -7.91 27.46
CA ARG A 216 18.59 -8.23 26.51
C ARG A 216 18.51 -7.50 25.16
N PHE A 217 17.32 -7.04 24.74
CA PHE A 217 17.13 -6.32 23.47
C PHE A 217 16.35 -5.00 23.61
N ALA A 218 15.94 -4.62 24.83
CA ALA A 218 15.16 -3.39 25.08
C ALA A 218 13.93 -3.24 24.17
N THR A 219 13.30 -4.37 23.80
CA THR A 219 12.04 -4.40 23.06
C THR A 219 10.91 -4.86 23.98
N PRO A 220 9.77 -4.15 24.05
CA PRO A 220 8.62 -4.53 24.85
C PRO A 220 7.91 -5.74 24.21
N HIS A 221 8.35 -6.94 24.60
CA HIS A 221 7.86 -8.21 24.04
C HIS A 221 6.34 -8.39 24.18
N ARG A 222 5.75 -7.89 25.27
CA ARG A 222 4.30 -7.96 25.53
C ARG A 222 3.50 -7.04 24.60
N ALA A 223 4.02 -5.84 24.31
CA ALA A 223 3.38 -4.92 23.37
C ALA A 223 3.32 -5.50 21.95
N ILE A 224 4.39 -6.17 21.50
CA ILE A 224 4.43 -6.83 20.19
C ILE A 224 3.38 -7.93 20.09
N TRP A 225 3.24 -8.78 21.12
CA TRP A 225 2.23 -9.86 21.10
C TRP A 225 0.80 -9.33 21.13
N VAL A 226 0.51 -8.31 21.94
CA VAL A 226 -0.81 -7.66 21.95
C VAL A 226 -1.13 -7.10 20.57
N LEU A 227 -0.18 -6.39 19.94
CA LEU A 227 -0.38 -5.79 18.63
C LEU A 227 -0.57 -6.86 17.54
N VAL A 228 0.20 -7.95 17.57
CA VAL A 228 0.05 -9.08 16.64
C VAL A 228 -1.32 -9.76 16.81
N VAL A 229 -1.79 -9.97 18.04
CA VAL A 229 -3.10 -10.57 18.31
C VAL A 229 -4.22 -9.68 17.77
N VAL A 230 -4.18 -8.38 18.07
CA VAL A 230 -5.17 -7.41 17.57
C VAL A 230 -5.16 -7.35 16.04
N SER A 231 -3.98 -7.24 15.41
CA SER A 231 -3.87 -7.24 13.95
C SER A 231 -4.37 -8.55 13.33
N THR A 232 -4.16 -9.69 13.98
CA THR A 232 -4.65 -11.00 13.51
C THR A 232 -6.18 -11.09 13.60
N LEU A 233 -6.79 -10.56 14.66
CA LEU A 233 -8.25 -10.50 14.81
C LEU A 233 -8.88 -9.60 13.74
N ILE A 234 -8.28 -8.43 13.47
CA ILE A 234 -8.75 -7.53 12.41
C ILE A 234 -8.61 -8.20 11.03
N ALA A 235 -7.48 -8.85 10.77
CA ALA A 235 -7.26 -9.58 9.52
C ALA A 235 -8.27 -10.72 9.34
N TRP A 236 -8.60 -11.45 10.41
CA TRP A 236 -9.61 -12.50 10.40
C TRP A 236 -11.00 -11.95 10.02
N VAL A 237 -11.41 -10.81 10.59
CA VAL A 237 -12.66 -10.12 10.20
C VAL A 237 -12.62 -9.72 8.73
N GLY A 238 -11.47 -9.24 8.24
CA GLY A 238 -11.31 -8.84 6.84
C GLY A 238 -11.43 -9.99 5.83
N VAL A 239 -11.00 -11.21 6.21
CA VAL A 239 -11.17 -12.42 5.37
C VAL A 239 -12.64 -12.85 5.29
N TYR A 240 -13.41 -12.68 6.37
CA TYR A 240 -14.84 -13.02 6.41
C TYR A 240 -15.74 -11.98 5.75
N SER A 241 -15.39 -10.70 5.81
CA SER A 241 -16.19 -9.63 5.22
C SER A 241 -15.32 -8.47 4.72
N VAL A 242 -15.29 -8.31 3.40
CA VAL A 242 -14.68 -7.15 2.74
C VAL A 242 -15.37 -5.85 3.19
N VAL A 243 -16.69 -5.89 3.43
CA VAL A 243 -17.46 -4.74 3.93
C VAL A 243 -17.10 -4.39 5.37
N GLY A 244 -16.81 -5.39 6.21
CA GLY A 244 -16.31 -5.16 7.56
C GLY A 244 -14.93 -4.49 7.56
N LEU A 245 -14.05 -4.91 6.65
CA LEU A 245 -12.73 -4.30 6.51
C LEU A 245 -12.82 -2.86 6.01
N THR A 246 -13.67 -2.56 5.03
CA THR A 246 -13.86 -1.18 4.55
C THR A 246 -14.47 -0.28 5.60
N GLY A 247 -15.36 -0.79 6.46
CA GLY A 247 -15.87 -0.05 7.61
C GLY A 247 -14.77 0.32 8.61
N ILE A 248 -13.84 -0.61 8.90
CA ILE A 248 -12.70 -0.36 9.79
C ILE A 248 -11.74 0.66 9.17
N THR A 249 -11.43 0.56 7.87
CA THR A 249 -10.54 1.53 7.21
C THR A 249 -11.17 2.91 7.11
N LEU A 250 -12.47 3.01 6.87
CA LEU A 250 -13.20 4.29 6.89
C LEU A 250 -13.25 4.91 8.29
N ALA A 251 -13.44 4.11 9.33
CA ALA A 251 -13.36 4.59 10.72
C ALA A 251 -11.94 5.09 11.06
N SER A 252 -10.90 4.38 10.62
CA SER A 252 -9.51 4.85 10.74
C SER A 252 -9.30 6.19 10.01
N ASN A 253 -9.84 6.34 8.81
CA ASN A 253 -9.80 7.58 8.03
C ASN A 253 -10.44 8.74 8.77
N PHE A 254 -11.61 8.52 9.37
CA PHE A 254 -12.26 9.57 10.16
C PHE A 254 -11.37 10.05 11.31
N GLY A 255 -10.67 9.14 11.99
CA GLY A 255 -9.67 9.50 12.99
C GLY A 255 -8.53 10.35 12.43
N THR A 256 -7.97 9.96 11.28
CA THR A 256 -6.95 10.74 10.58
C THR A 256 -7.46 12.14 10.19
N PHE A 257 -8.68 12.25 9.70
CA PHE A 257 -9.30 13.55 9.38
C PHE A 257 -9.52 14.43 10.61
N VAL A 258 -9.87 13.86 11.76
CA VAL A 258 -10.03 14.64 12.99
C VAL A 258 -8.68 15.12 13.54
N LEU A 259 -7.61 14.34 13.35
CA LEU A 259 -6.27 14.68 13.82
C LEU A 259 -5.51 15.65 12.90
N TYR A 260 -5.75 15.57 11.59
CA TYR A 260 -4.98 16.31 10.56
C TYR A 260 -5.80 17.25 9.66
N GLY A 261 -7.13 17.19 9.72
CA GLY A 261 -8.04 18.03 8.94
C GLY A 261 -8.33 19.39 9.56
#